data_AF-A0AA36AFR0-F1
#
_entry.id   AF-A0AA36AFR0-F1
#
_cell.length_a   1.000
_cell.length_b   1.000
_cell.length_c   1.000
_cell.angle_alpha   90.00
_cell.angle_beta   90.00
_cell.angle_gamma   90.00
#
_symmetry.space_group_name_H-M   'P 1'
#
loop_
_entity.id
_entity.type
_entity.pdbx_description
1 polymer ?
#
loop_
_entity_poly.entity_id
_entity_poly.type
_entity_poly.pdbx_seq_one_letter_code
_entity_poly.pdbx_strand_id
1 'polypeptide(L)'
;MGKKNRKPVSQAQSSGVPCLDRSTKKDILELCNQLLEKCTRSNGAGPKDWDEFMEIFNLVEKIREKQKHLVSVSQKTSREWSSFLQWLQENNVDTSRVTTDEFPVYGFGLRATQNLKEGDLFLSVPRKLMISTETASRSQIGFLIEEDKLLQSMPNVVLAIHLLSESKNSDSFWYPYISCLPKNYNTTLYFNPEELKLLKGSPVLTEAFNHYQRIAHGQ
;
A
#
# COMPACT_ATOMS: atom_id res chain seq x y z
N MET A 1 -24.87 17.30 56.36
CA MET A 1 -24.62 15.87 56.05
C MET A 1 -25.37 15.52 54.78
N GLY A 2 -24.76 14.82 53.82
CA GLY A 2 -25.50 14.20 52.69
C GLY A 2 -25.08 14.59 51.27
N LYS A 3 -23.80 14.46 50.93
CA LYS A 3 -23.33 14.41 49.54
C LYS A 3 -23.96 13.20 48.83
N LYS A 4 -24.65 13.38 47.70
CA LYS A 4 -24.97 12.28 46.77
C LYS A 4 -24.33 12.53 45.41
N ASN A 5 -23.37 11.65 45.14
CA ASN A 5 -22.50 11.54 43.98
C ASN A 5 -23.23 11.56 42.63
N ARG A 6 -22.79 12.46 41.72
CA ARG A 6 -22.84 12.22 40.29
C ARG A 6 -21.61 11.39 39.90
N LYS A 7 -21.83 10.16 39.43
CA LYS A 7 -20.78 9.36 38.78
C LYS A 7 -20.39 10.03 37.46
N PRO A 8 -19.11 10.24 37.14
CA PRO A 8 -18.71 10.68 35.81
C PRO A 8 -18.82 9.50 34.83
N VAL A 9 -19.44 9.77 33.69
CA VAL A 9 -19.55 8.86 32.55
C VAL A 9 -18.14 8.58 32.04
N SER A 10 -17.84 7.30 31.88
CA SER A 10 -16.58 6.75 31.37
C SER A 10 -16.27 7.32 29.98
N GLN A 11 -15.08 7.90 29.85
CA GLN A 11 -14.50 8.36 28.60
C GLN A 11 -14.39 7.17 27.62
N ALA A 12 -15.11 7.27 26.50
CA ALA A 12 -14.86 6.45 25.33
C ALA A 12 -13.44 6.75 24.83
N GLN A 13 -12.61 5.71 24.74
CA GLN A 13 -11.27 5.78 24.19
C GLN A 13 -11.39 6.08 22.69
N SER A 14 -11.17 7.33 22.30
CA SER A 14 -10.96 7.69 20.90
C SER A 14 -9.58 7.19 20.47
N SER A 15 -9.54 6.21 19.58
CA SER A 15 -8.35 5.76 18.87
C SER A 15 -7.83 6.89 17.96
N GLY A 16 -7.05 7.79 18.53
CA GLY A 16 -6.45 8.91 17.80
C GLY A 16 -5.28 8.44 16.93
N VAL A 17 -5.34 8.73 15.64
CA VAL A 17 -4.18 8.66 14.74
C VAL A 17 -3.04 9.50 15.33
N PRO A 18 -1.80 8.99 15.45
CA PRO A 18 -0.67 9.80 15.91
C PRO A 18 -0.52 11.02 15.00
N CYS A 19 -0.80 12.21 15.54
CA CYS A 19 -0.71 13.45 14.78
C CYS A 19 0.73 13.95 14.84
N LEU A 20 1.38 14.09 13.68
CA LEU A 20 2.69 14.76 13.59
C LEU A 20 2.61 16.17 14.18
N ASP A 21 3.66 16.59 14.88
CA ASP A 21 3.79 17.96 15.33
C ASP A 21 3.89 18.92 14.13
N ARG A 22 3.52 20.19 14.35
CA ARG A 22 3.47 21.19 13.28
C ARG A 22 4.83 21.44 12.63
N SER A 23 5.94 21.27 13.35
CA SER A 23 7.28 21.45 12.81
C SER A 23 7.62 20.32 11.83
N THR A 24 7.43 19.07 12.26
CA THR A 24 7.69 17.91 11.40
C THR A 24 6.82 17.90 10.14
N LYS A 25 5.56 18.34 10.21
CA LYS A 25 4.72 18.49 9.01
C LYS A 25 5.29 19.50 8.00
N LYS A 26 5.80 20.64 8.48
CA LYS A 26 6.43 21.66 7.61
C LYS A 26 7.72 21.13 6.99
N ASP A 27 8.56 20.46 7.78
CA ASP A 27 9.79 19.84 7.29
C ASP A 27 9.51 18.81 6.20
N ILE A 28 8.51 17.95 6.40
CA ILE A 28 8.13 16.93 5.41
C ILE A 28 7.62 17.60 4.13
N LEU A 29 6.78 18.63 4.25
CA LEU A 29 6.27 19.36 3.09
C LEU A 29 7.41 19.99 2.27
N GLU A 30 8.40 20.58 2.96
CA GLU A 30 9.58 21.14 2.32
C GLU A 30 10.40 20.07 1.58
N LEU A 31 10.62 18.91 2.21
CA LEU A 31 11.29 17.78 1.56
C LEU A 31 10.51 17.24 0.36
N CYS A 32 9.18 17.16 0.44
CA CYS A 32 8.32 16.75 -0.68
C CYS A 32 8.40 17.74 -1.84
N ASN A 33 8.44 19.05 -1.57
CA ASN A 33 8.60 20.07 -2.61
C ASN A 33 9.96 19.96 -3.30
N GLN A 34 11.04 19.76 -2.55
CA GLN A 34 12.38 19.54 -3.10
C GLN A 34 12.43 18.26 -3.96
N LEU A 35 11.79 17.19 -3.50
CA LEU A 35 11.68 15.94 -4.26
C LEU A 35 10.92 16.15 -5.58
N LEU A 36 9.77 16.82 -5.53
CA LEU A 36 8.95 17.10 -6.72
C LEU A 36 9.72 17.95 -7.74
N GLU A 37 10.42 18.99 -7.29
CA GLU A 37 11.25 19.85 -8.14
C GLU A 37 12.38 19.05 -8.81
N LYS A 38 13.04 18.16 -8.06
CA LYS A 38 14.12 17.30 -8.57
C LYS A 38 13.61 16.28 -9.59
N CYS A 39 12.53 15.57 -9.29
CA CYS A 39 11.93 14.60 -10.20
C CYS A 39 11.39 15.23 -11.49
N THR A 40 10.96 16.50 -11.44
CA THR A 40 10.48 17.24 -12.62
C THR A 40 11.62 17.71 -13.54
N ARG A 41 12.81 17.98 -12.97
CA ARG A 41 13.98 18.48 -13.72
C ARG A 41 14.85 17.38 -14.32
N SER A 42 14.84 16.18 -13.74
CA SER A 42 15.65 15.07 -14.24
C SER A 42 15.01 14.53 -15.52
N ASN A 43 15.64 14.84 -16.66
CA ASN A 43 15.34 14.25 -17.96
C ASN A 43 16.24 13.03 -18.10
N GLY A 44 15.67 11.83 -17.98
CA GLY A 44 16.43 10.58 -17.86
C GLY A 44 17.51 10.33 -18.93
N ALA A 45 18.44 9.45 -18.53
CA ALA A 45 19.51 8.80 -19.29
C ALA A 45 20.66 9.71 -19.77
N GLY A 46 21.62 9.95 -18.87
CA GLY A 46 22.94 10.50 -19.14
C GLY A 46 24.03 9.98 -18.18
N PRO A 47 25.31 10.34 -18.38
CA PRO A 47 26.43 9.86 -17.54
C PRO A 47 26.33 10.21 -16.03
N LYS A 48 25.36 11.05 -15.64
CA LYS A 48 25.10 11.51 -14.27
C LYS A 48 23.93 10.79 -13.58
N ASP A 49 23.36 9.76 -14.22
CA ASP A 49 22.16 9.05 -13.75
C ASP A 49 22.29 8.52 -12.31
N TRP A 50 23.48 8.03 -11.93
CA TRP A 50 23.69 7.46 -10.60
C TRP A 50 23.67 8.53 -9.50
N ASP A 51 24.31 9.68 -9.75
CA ASP A 51 24.37 10.75 -8.76
C ASP A 51 22.99 11.40 -8.59
N GLU A 52 22.26 11.62 -9.70
CA GLU A 52 20.87 12.09 -9.67
C GLU A 52 19.95 11.10 -8.94
N PHE A 53 20.08 9.80 -9.22
CA PHE A 53 19.35 8.76 -8.50
C PHE A 53 19.62 8.82 -6.99
N MET A 54 20.89 8.93 -6.58
CA MET A 54 21.25 9.00 -5.17
C MET A 54 20.70 10.26 -4.49
N GLU A 55 20.61 11.40 -5.17
CA GLU A 55 19.95 12.59 -4.63
C GLU A 55 18.47 12.34 -4.34
N ILE A 56 17.73 11.77 -5.30
CA ILE A 56 16.32 11.43 -5.16
C ILE A 56 16.13 10.38 -4.04
N PHE A 57 16.93 9.31 -4.06
CA PHE A 57 16.90 8.25 -3.05
C PHE A 57 17.12 8.80 -1.64
N ASN A 58 18.12 9.67 -1.46
CA ASN A 58 18.41 10.28 -0.16
C ASN A 58 17.28 11.18 0.34
N LEU A 59 16.59 11.90 -0.55
CA LEU A 59 15.41 12.69 -0.18
C LEU A 59 14.26 11.79 0.27
N VAL A 60 13.99 10.71 -0.46
CA VAL A 60 12.95 9.73 -0.10
C VAL A 60 13.25 9.07 1.25
N GLU A 61 14.49 8.64 1.49
CA GLU A 61 14.87 8.03 2.77
C GLU A 61 14.76 9.02 3.95
N LYS A 62 15.09 10.30 3.75
CA LYS A 62 14.87 11.35 4.77
C LYS A 62 13.38 11.51 5.10
N ILE A 63 12.50 11.51 4.09
CA ILE A 63 11.05 11.58 4.28
C ILE A 63 10.56 10.34 5.03
N ARG A 64 11.00 9.16 4.60
CA ARG A 64 10.65 7.86 5.20
C ARG A 64 11.04 7.77 6.67
N GLU A 65 12.24 8.19 7.05
CA GLU A 65 12.68 8.20 8.45
C GLU A 65 11.84 9.15 9.31
N LYS A 66 11.47 10.33 8.80
CA LYS A 66 10.55 11.25 9.49
C LYS A 66 9.12 10.71 9.62
N GLN A 67 8.69 9.79 8.75
CA GLN A 67 7.34 9.20 8.72
C GLN A 67 7.22 7.83 9.43
N LYS A 68 8.34 7.23 9.83
CA LYS A 68 8.43 5.86 10.38
C LYS A 68 7.43 5.56 11.50
N HIS A 69 7.16 6.54 12.35
CA HIS A 69 6.24 6.40 13.49
C HIS A 69 4.75 6.38 13.09
N LEU A 70 4.39 6.91 11.91
CA LEU A 70 3.01 6.95 11.41
C LEU A 70 2.58 5.62 10.80
N VAL A 71 3.52 4.91 10.19
CA VAL A 71 3.28 3.63 9.50
C VAL A 71 3.23 2.46 10.49
N SER A 72 4.04 2.53 11.55
CA SER A 72 4.18 1.49 12.59
C SER A 72 2.86 1.11 13.29
N VAL A 73 1.93 2.06 13.47
CA VAL A 73 0.69 1.83 14.23
C VAL A 73 -0.31 0.95 13.48
N SER A 74 -0.29 0.89 12.14
CA SER A 74 -1.25 0.07 11.37
C SER A 74 -0.72 -1.30 10.93
N GLN A 75 0.50 -1.69 11.37
CA GLN A 75 1.18 -2.90 10.88
C GLN A 75 1.21 -4.06 11.89
N LYS A 76 0.52 -3.95 13.03
CA LYS A 76 0.58 -4.96 14.10
C LYS A 76 -0.53 -6.00 14.01
N THR A 77 -0.57 -6.76 12.93
CA THR A 77 -1.33 -8.02 12.82
C THR A 77 -0.53 -9.03 12.00
N SER A 78 -0.42 -10.26 12.52
CA SER A 78 -0.15 -11.46 11.73
C SER A 78 -1.17 -11.54 10.60
N ARG A 79 -0.80 -12.05 9.40
CA ARG A 79 -1.77 -12.19 8.29
C ARG A 79 -2.99 -12.98 8.78
N GLU A 80 -4.16 -12.35 8.76
CA GLU A 80 -5.38 -12.92 9.32
C GLU A 80 -6.13 -13.76 8.29
N TRP A 81 -5.55 -14.89 7.91
CA TRP A 81 -6.12 -15.78 6.90
C TRP A 81 -7.50 -16.32 7.28
N SER A 82 -7.78 -16.53 8.57
CA SER A 82 -9.09 -16.99 9.06
C SER A 82 -10.20 -15.99 8.74
N SER A 83 -9.97 -14.70 9.00
CA SER A 83 -10.91 -13.62 8.73
C SER A 83 -11.18 -13.49 7.22
N PHE A 84 -10.14 -13.65 6.40
CA PHE A 84 -10.26 -13.65 4.94
C PHE A 84 -11.07 -14.84 4.40
N LEU A 85 -10.78 -16.06 4.86
CA LEU A 85 -11.50 -17.26 4.43
C LEU A 85 -12.98 -17.21 4.85
N GLN A 86 -13.27 -16.72 6.04
CA GLN A 86 -14.65 -16.50 6.49
C GLN A 86 -15.37 -15.47 5.60
N TRP A 87 -14.73 -14.34 5.32
CA TRP A 87 -15.30 -13.30 4.44
C TRP A 87 -15.58 -13.83 3.02
N LEU A 88 -14.71 -14.69 2.49
CA LEU A 88 -14.96 -15.37 1.20
C LEU A 88 -16.21 -16.26 1.27
N GLN A 89 -16.37 -17.06 2.33
CA GLN A 89 -17.54 -17.93 2.51
C GLN A 89 -18.84 -17.13 2.64
N GLU A 90 -18.84 -16.06 3.45
CA GLU A 90 -19.99 -15.15 3.60
C GLU A 90 -20.40 -14.49 2.27
N ASN A 91 -19.47 -14.39 1.33
CA ASN A 91 -19.70 -13.85 0.00
C ASN A 91 -19.93 -14.92 -1.09
N ASN A 92 -20.18 -16.17 -0.69
CA ASN A 92 -20.47 -17.32 -1.56
C ASN A 92 -19.31 -17.70 -2.48
N VAL A 93 -18.07 -17.56 -2.02
CA VAL A 93 -16.89 -18.09 -2.73
C VAL A 93 -16.63 -19.51 -2.23
N ASP A 94 -16.67 -20.48 -3.16
CA ASP A 94 -16.30 -21.86 -2.85
C ASP A 94 -14.77 -22.00 -2.80
N THR A 95 -14.27 -22.29 -1.60
CA THR A 95 -12.85 -22.57 -1.32
C THR A 95 -12.60 -24.03 -0.95
N SER A 96 -13.57 -24.93 -1.12
CA SER A 96 -13.45 -26.34 -0.67
C SER A 96 -12.31 -27.11 -1.34
N ARG A 97 -11.96 -26.73 -2.57
CA ARG A 97 -10.97 -27.43 -3.42
C ARG A 97 -9.54 -26.93 -3.27
N VAL A 98 -9.33 -25.80 -2.58
CA VAL A 98 -8.03 -25.14 -2.44
C VAL A 98 -7.85 -24.54 -1.05
N THR A 99 -6.63 -24.57 -0.54
CA THR A 99 -6.26 -23.93 0.73
C THR A 99 -5.09 -22.99 0.51
N THR A 100 -4.94 -21.98 1.37
CA THR A 100 -3.74 -21.15 1.42
C THR A 100 -2.61 -21.92 2.11
N ASP A 101 -1.40 -21.85 1.55
CA ASP A 101 -0.19 -22.45 2.12
C ASP A 101 1.05 -21.60 1.83
N GLU A 102 2.13 -21.80 2.60
CA GLU A 102 3.40 -21.10 2.40
C GLU A 102 4.41 -21.99 1.68
N PHE A 103 4.91 -21.50 0.54
CA PHE A 103 5.89 -22.19 -0.28
C PHE A 103 7.27 -21.53 -0.10
N PRO A 104 8.35 -22.30 0.14
CA PRO A 104 9.67 -21.73 0.45
C PRO A 104 10.23 -20.72 -0.56
N VAL A 105 9.91 -20.89 -1.85
CA VAL A 105 10.45 -20.04 -2.94
C VAL A 105 9.49 -18.91 -3.32
N TYR A 106 8.18 -19.17 -3.27
CA TYR A 106 7.16 -18.28 -3.83
C TYR A 106 6.37 -17.51 -2.76
N GLY A 107 6.58 -17.83 -1.47
CA GLY A 107 5.77 -17.31 -0.37
C GLY A 107 4.39 -17.94 -0.35
N PHE A 108 3.38 -17.19 0.12
CA PHE A 108 2.02 -17.70 0.22
C PHE A 108 1.36 -17.90 -1.15
N GLY A 109 0.71 -19.04 -1.33
CA GLY A 109 -0.03 -19.40 -2.53
C GLY A 109 -1.21 -20.32 -2.24
N LEU A 110 -1.80 -20.88 -3.30
CA LEU A 110 -2.89 -21.84 -3.20
C LEU A 110 -2.38 -23.26 -3.41
N ARG A 111 -2.76 -24.18 -2.51
CA ARG A 111 -2.55 -25.62 -2.63
C ARG A 111 -3.88 -26.32 -2.83
N ALA A 112 -3.95 -27.24 -3.79
CA ALA A 112 -5.13 -28.07 -3.99
C ALA A 112 -5.32 -29.04 -2.80
N THR A 113 -6.55 -29.18 -2.33
CA THR A 113 -6.93 -30.14 -1.27
C THR A 113 -7.41 -31.48 -1.84
N GLN A 114 -7.70 -31.50 -3.15
CA GLN A 114 -8.13 -32.65 -3.92
C GLN A 114 -7.58 -32.59 -5.34
N ASN A 115 -7.66 -33.70 -6.08
CA ASN A 115 -7.20 -33.74 -7.47
C ASN A 115 -8.02 -32.76 -8.34
N LEU A 116 -7.32 -31.92 -9.10
CA LEU A 116 -7.90 -31.00 -10.09
C LEU A 116 -7.49 -31.47 -11.48
N LYS A 117 -8.44 -31.49 -12.42
CA LYS A 117 -8.17 -31.77 -13.84
C LYS A 117 -8.11 -30.47 -14.63
N GLU A 118 -7.47 -30.52 -15.78
CA GLU A 118 -7.50 -29.41 -16.74
C GLU A 118 -8.95 -29.09 -17.13
N GLY A 119 -9.32 -27.80 -17.10
CA GLY A 119 -10.67 -27.33 -17.36
C GLY A 119 -11.62 -27.32 -16.15
N ASP A 120 -11.19 -27.85 -14.99
CA ASP A 120 -12.00 -27.80 -13.78
C ASP A 120 -12.16 -26.36 -13.26
N LEU A 121 -13.40 -25.93 -13.05
CA LEU A 121 -13.67 -24.75 -12.24
C LEU A 121 -13.41 -25.08 -10.76
N PHE A 122 -12.34 -24.52 -10.19
CA PHE A 122 -11.95 -24.74 -8.80
C PHE A 122 -12.04 -23.49 -7.91
N LEU A 123 -12.21 -22.31 -8.51
CA LEU A 123 -12.37 -21.04 -7.81
C LEU A 123 -13.15 -20.07 -8.70
N SER A 124 -14.12 -19.35 -8.13
CA SER A 124 -14.82 -18.25 -8.78
C SER A 124 -15.00 -17.10 -7.80
N VAL A 125 -14.65 -15.89 -8.22
CA VAL A 125 -14.67 -14.70 -7.35
C VAL A 125 -15.73 -13.72 -7.86
N PRO A 126 -16.81 -13.48 -7.10
CA PRO A 126 -17.82 -12.49 -7.46
C PRO A 126 -17.22 -11.08 -7.60
N ARG A 127 -17.67 -10.33 -8.62
CA ARG A 127 -17.19 -8.95 -8.89
C ARG A 127 -17.32 -8.00 -7.69
N LYS A 128 -18.31 -8.20 -6.82
CA LYS A 128 -18.48 -7.39 -5.59
C LYS A 128 -17.28 -7.46 -4.63
N LEU A 129 -16.45 -8.50 -4.72
CA LEU A 129 -15.25 -8.66 -3.89
C LEU A 129 -14.02 -7.98 -4.49
N MET A 130 -14.09 -7.53 -5.74
CA MET A 130 -12.98 -6.89 -6.41
C MET A 130 -12.87 -5.42 -5.99
N ILE A 131 -11.64 -4.98 -5.76
CA ILE A 131 -11.30 -3.55 -5.68
C ILE A 131 -11.07 -3.06 -7.11
N SER A 132 -11.79 -2.02 -7.52
CA SER A 132 -11.77 -1.50 -8.89
C SER A 132 -11.82 0.03 -8.92
N THR A 133 -11.58 0.64 -10.07
CA THR A 133 -11.78 2.08 -10.25
C THR A 133 -13.25 2.49 -10.07
N GLU A 134 -14.19 1.59 -10.37
CA GLU A 134 -15.62 1.79 -10.12
C GLU A 134 -15.91 1.87 -8.61
N THR A 135 -15.33 0.99 -7.80
CA THR A 135 -15.50 1.04 -6.34
C THR A 135 -14.78 2.25 -5.74
N ALA A 136 -13.61 2.62 -6.28
CA ALA A 136 -12.87 3.81 -5.88
C ALA A 136 -13.69 5.10 -6.10
N SER A 137 -14.33 5.24 -7.26
CA SER A 137 -15.14 6.41 -7.61
C SER A 137 -16.36 6.58 -6.70
N ARG A 138 -16.88 5.48 -6.13
CA ARG A 138 -18.01 5.48 -5.18
C ARG A 138 -17.59 5.57 -3.71
N SER A 139 -16.28 5.58 -3.44
CA SER A 139 -15.72 5.61 -2.09
C SER A 139 -15.48 7.05 -1.61
N GLN A 140 -14.91 7.20 -0.42
CA GLN A 140 -14.56 8.50 0.15
C GLN A 140 -13.57 9.30 -0.69
N ILE A 141 -12.79 8.65 -1.55
CA ILE A 141 -11.84 9.33 -2.47
C ILE A 141 -12.47 9.71 -3.81
N GLY A 142 -13.75 9.41 -4.04
CA GLY A 142 -14.44 9.66 -5.31
C GLY A 142 -14.33 11.13 -5.76
N PHE A 143 -14.53 12.07 -4.84
CA PHE A 143 -14.42 13.50 -5.13
C PHE A 143 -13.01 13.90 -5.61
N LEU A 144 -11.95 13.30 -5.06
CA LEU A 144 -10.58 13.57 -5.49
C LEU A 144 -10.35 13.09 -6.93
N ILE A 145 -10.91 11.93 -7.28
CA ILE A 145 -10.81 11.37 -8.63
C ILE A 145 -11.55 12.26 -9.64
N GLU A 146 -12.68 12.86 -9.24
CA GLU A 146 -13.45 13.77 -10.11
C GLU A 146 -12.76 15.13 -10.32
N GLU A 147 -12.04 15.65 -9.33
CA GLU A 147 -11.37 16.95 -9.40
C GLU A 147 -9.97 16.89 -10.05
N ASP A 148 -9.24 15.78 -9.86
CA ASP A 148 -7.84 15.67 -10.25
C ASP A 148 -7.65 14.96 -11.60
N LYS A 149 -7.14 15.69 -12.60
CA LYS A 149 -6.88 15.16 -13.95
C LYS A 149 -5.85 14.02 -13.99
N LEU A 150 -4.85 14.04 -13.11
CA LEU A 150 -3.85 12.99 -13.02
C LEU A 150 -4.52 11.70 -12.60
N LEU A 151 -5.36 11.74 -11.56
CA LEU A 151 -6.12 10.57 -11.10
C LEU A 151 -7.07 10.03 -12.17
N GLN A 152 -7.73 10.90 -12.94
CA GLN A 152 -8.57 10.46 -14.07
C GLN A 152 -7.79 9.70 -15.14
N SER A 153 -6.54 10.10 -15.39
CA SER A 153 -5.68 9.50 -16.41
C SER A 153 -4.92 8.25 -15.95
N MET A 154 -4.85 8.00 -14.63
CA MET A 154 -4.02 6.95 -14.03
C MET A 154 -4.82 5.98 -13.14
N PRO A 155 -5.48 4.97 -13.74
CA PRO A 155 -6.24 3.96 -13.00
C PRO A 155 -5.45 3.21 -11.92
N ASN A 156 -4.17 2.96 -12.16
CA ASN A 156 -3.25 2.32 -11.23
C ASN A 156 -3.02 3.15 -9.95
N VAL A 157 -2.84 4.47 -10.11
CA VAL A 157 -2.68 5.39 -8.96
C VAL A 157 -3.98 5.48 -8.17
N VAL A 158 -5.13 5.56 -8.86
CA VAL A 158 -6.45 5.52 -8.22
C VAL A 158 -6.64 4.27 -7.38
N LEU A 159 -6.29 3.08 -7.92
CA LEU A 159 -6.37 1.83 -7.17
C LEU A 159 -5.43 1.81 -5.95
N ALA A 160 -4.21 2.34 -6.07
CA ALA A 160 -3.28 2.43 -4.95
C ALA A 160 -3.80 3.33 -3.83
N ILE A 161 -4.36 4.50 -4.16
CA ILE A 161 -4.97 5.42 -3.19
C ILE A 161 -6.23 4.82 -2.59
N HIS A 162 -7.06 4.15 -3.39
CA HIS A 162 -8.26 3.47 -2.89
C HIS A 162 -7.89 2.39 -1.88
N LEU A 163 -6.92 1.53 -2.22
CA LEU A 163 -6.42 0.48 -1.34
C LEU A 163 -5.85 1.07 -0.03
N LEU A 164 -5.09 2.17 -0.12
CA LEU A 164 -4.55 2.86 1.04
C LEU A 164 -5.67 3.42 1.93
N SER A 165 -6.68 4.06 1.33
CA SER A 165 -7.85 4.61 2.04
C SER A 165 -8.60 3.51 2.79
N GLU A 166 -8.92 2.41 2.11
CA GLU A 166 -9.60 1.26 2.71
C GLU A 166 -8.75 0.59 3.80
N SER A 167 -7.42 0.55 3.65
CA SER A 167 -6.52 -0.03 4.67
C SER A 167 -6.51 0.73 6.00
N LYS A 168 -6.91 2.01 5.98
CA LYS A 168 -7.01 2.85 7.19
C LYS A 168 -8.38 2.77 7.84
N ASN A 169 -9.37 2.19 7.17
CA ASN A 169 -10.70 1.95 7.71
C ASN A 169 -10.80 0.52 8.24
N SER A 170 -10.83 0.36 9.57
CA SER A 170 -10.99 -0.97 10.20
C SER A 170 -12.33 -1.63 9.86
N ASP A 171 -13.34 -0.83 9.53
CA ASP A 171 -14.68 -1.29 9.19
C ASP A 171 -14.87 -1.44 7.68
N SER A 172 -13.77 -1.41 6.91
CA SER A 172 -13.81 -1.59 5.46
C SER A 172 -14.34 -2.98 5.10
N PHE A 173 -15.22 -3.03 4.11
CA PHE A 173 -15.69 -4.28 3.52
C PHE A 173 -14.53 -5.17 3.02
N TRP A 174 -13.44 -4.55 2.54
CA TRP A 174 -12.25 -5.25 2.04
C TRP A 174 -11.17 -5.45 3.11
N TYR A 175 -11.39 -5.05 4.36
CA TYR A 175 -10.40 -5.21 5.43
C TYR A 175 -9.86 -6.66 5.54
N PRO A 176 -10.69 -7.73 5.46
CA PRO A 176 -10.19 -9.11 5.51
C PRO A 176 -9.23 -9.46 4.36
N TYR A 177 -9.44 -8.89 3.17
CA TYR A 177 -8.52 -9.05 2.04
C TYR A 177 -7.23 -8.26 2.26
N ILE A 178 -7.34 -6.99 2.68
CA ILE A 178 -6.19 -6.10 2.87
C ILE A 178 -5.27 -6.60 3.98
N SER A 179 -5.82 -7.16 5.06
CA SER A 179 -5.04 -7.70 6.19
C SER A 179 -4.20 -8.93 5.82
N CYS A 180 -4.51 -9.60 4.70
CA CYS A 180 -3.76 -10.74 4.20
C CYS A 180 -2.64 -10.37 3.22
N LEU A 181 -2.60 -9.11 2.74
CA LEU A 181 -1.61 -8.68 1.76
C LEU A 181 -0.17 -8.71 2.33
N PRO A 182 0.84 -9.00 1.49
CA PRO A 182 2.23 -8.85 1.86
C PRO A 182 2.55 -7.42 2.30
N LYS A 183 3.36 -7.30 3.36
CA LYS A 183 3.84 -5.99 3.85
C LYS A 183 5.00 -5.44 3.04
N ASN A 184 5.77 -6.34 2.42
CA ASN A 184 6.92 -6.03 1.59
C ASN A 184 6.82 -6.83 0.29
N TYR A 185 7.42 -6.29 -0.76
CA TYR A 185 7.50 -6.90 -2.08
C TYR A 185 8.96 -6.92 -2.55
N ASN A 186 9.27 -7.76 -3.52
CA ASN A 186 10.61 -7.88 -4.10
C ASN A 186 10.76 -7.07 -5.40
N THR A 187 10.04 -5.95 -5.53
CA THR A 187 10.18 -5.03 -6.66
C THR A 187 11.43 -4.17 -6.50
N THR A 188 11.97 -3.64 -7.59
CA THR A 188 13.18 -2.78 -7.58
C THR A 188 13.07 -1.55 -6.67
N LEU A 189 11.85 -1.09 -6.38
CA LEU A 189 11.57 -0.02 -5.40
C LEU A 189 12.03 -0.34 -3.97
N TYR A 190 12.12 -1.62 -3.60
CA TYR A 190 12.55 -2.06 -2.27
C TYR A 190 14.05 -2.36 -2.20
N PHE A 191 14.77 -2.29 -3.31
CA PHE A 191 16.19 -2.59 -3.35
C PHE A 191 16.99 -1.43 -2.75
N ASN A 192 18.05 -1.77 -2.03
CA ASN A 192 19.01 -0.79 -1.56
C ASN A 192 19.99 -0.41 -2.70
N PRO A 193 20.75 0.69 -2.56
CA PRO A 193 21.68 1.12 -3.59
C PRO A 193 22.75 0.07 -3.93
N GLU A 194 23.20 -0.76 -2.99
CA GLU A 194 24.19 -1.81 -3.26
C GLU A 194 23.60 -2.94 -4.11
N GLU A 195 22.34 -3.31 -3.88
CA GLU A 195 21.60 -4.27 -4.72
C GLU A 195 21.38 -3.72 -6.13
N LEU A 196 21.02 -2.43 -6.26
CA LEU A 196 20.88 -1.79 -7.58
C LEU A 196 22.21 -1.69 -8.33
N LYS A 197 23.35 -1.55 -7.64
CA LYS A 197 24.68 -1.59 -8.29
C LYS A 197 24.96 -2.93 -8.98
N LEU A 198 24.37 -4.03 -8.51
CA LEU A 198 24.52 -5.35 -9.16
C LEU A 198 23.89 -5.38 -10.56
N LEU A 199 22.99 -4.44 -10.87
CA LEU A 199 22.36 -4.29 -12.19
C LEU A 199 23.16 -3.41 -13.14
N LYS A 200 24.33 -2.89 -12.73
CA LYS A 200 25.17 -2.05 -13.61
C LYS A 200 25.57 -2.79 -14.88
N GLY A 201 25.45 -2.09 -16.01
CA GLY A 201 25.68 -2.66 -17.34
C GLY A 201 24.47 -3.35 -17.95
N SER A 202 23.35 -3.47 -17.22
CA SER A 202 22.07 -3.95 -17.73
C SER A 202 21.13 -2.79 -18.05
N PRO A 203 20.30 -2.87 -19.11
CA PRO A 203 19.23 -1.90 -19.35
C PRO A 203 18.18 -1.85 -18.22
N VAL A 204 18.09 -2.91 -17.41
CA VAL A 204 17.16 -3.00 -16.27
C VAL A 204 17.47 -1.93 -15.21
N LEU A 205 18.73 -1.51 -15.07
CA LEU A 205 19.09 -0.46 -14.12
C LEU A 205 18.41 0.87 -14.46
N THR A 206 18.43 1.25 -15.75
CA THR A 206 17.78 2.48 -16.23
C THR A 206 16.27 2.40 -16.03
N GLU A 207 15.66 1.24 -16.28
CA GLU A 207 14.23 1.04 -16.02
C GLU A 207 13.89 1.14 -14.52
N ALA A 208 14.73 0.58 -13.65
CA ALA A 208 14.55 0.67 -12.21
C ALA A 208 14.61 2.12 -11.72
N PHE A 209 15.54 2.93 -12.24
CA PHE A 209 15.65 4.36 -11.90
C PHE A 209 14.45 5.16 -12.39
N ASN A 210 14.05 4.96 -13.65
CA ASN A 210 12.87 5.61 -14.21
C ASN A 210 11.61 5.24 -13.42
N HIS A 211 11.47 3.97 -13.02
CA HIS A 211 10.35 3.54 -12.20
C HIS A 211 10.38 4.19 -10.82
N TYR A 212 11.54 4.22 -10.15
CA TYR A 212 11.70 4.88 -8.85
C TYR A 212 11.37 6.37 -8.92
N GLN A 213 11.87 7.08 -9.94
CA GLN A 213 11.61 8.50 -10.15
C GLN A 213 10.13 8.78 -10.42
N ARG A 214 9.45 7.98 -11.23
CA ARG A 214 8.00 8.11 -11.50
C ARG A 214 7.19 7.99 -10.21
N ILE A 215 7.47 6.95 -9.42
CA ILE A 215 6.80 6.74 -8.13
C ILE A 215 7.09 7.87 -7.14
N ALA A 216 8.33 8.37 -7.09
CA ALA A 216 8.70 9.51 -6.24
C ALA A 216 8.04 10.82 -6.69
N HIS A 217 7.79 10.99 -7.99
CA HIS A 217 7.09 12.15 -8.56
C HIS A 217 5.56 12.09 -8.37
N GLY A 218 5.00 10.88 -8.35
CA GLY A 218 3.55 10.65 -8.36
C GLY A 218 2.94 10.47 -9.75
N GLN A 219 3.74 9.99 -10.71
CA GLN A 219 3.34 9.62 -12.08
C GLN A 219 3.38 8.10 -12.32
#